data_AF-A0A947P6T9-F1
#
_entry.id   AF-A0A947P6T9-F1
#
_cell.length_a   1.000
_cell.length_b   1.000
_cell.length_c   1.000
_cell.angle_alpha   90.00
_cell.angle_beta   90.00
_cell.angle_gamma   90.00
#
_symmetry.space_group_name_H-M   'P 1'
#
loop_
_entity.id
_entity.type
_entity.pdbx_description
1 polymer ?
#
loop_
_entity_poly.entity_id
_entity_poly.type
_entity_poly.pdbx_seq_one_letter_code
_entity_poly.pdbx_strand_id
1 'polypeptide(L)'
;MRNLYIFPIIHTDIELGSYGPVYRKYFIRKNGLAAWKRKWATVKHLWDCIETTILKMNLDYQKLRIYQDSLSVEMSADVTLNEMTARGSRNYLVIDSLLKKGAQIMGTENSVYLLEQYSRLQLGSETSIDNDEELLKKRDAFIAHRIESTLRDDETGLLFIGADHDVSQFFSLDIKTSIVNCLSP
;
A
#
# COMPACT_ATOMS: atom_id res chain seq x y z
N MET A 1 6.88 -12.70 -19.81
CA MET A 1 7.77 -11.92 -18.91
C MET A 1 6.92 -11.21 -17.87
N ARG A 2 7.29 -11.26 -16.58
CA ARG A 2 6.54 -10.67 -15.47
C ARG A 2 6.98 -9.23 -15.23
N ASN A 3 6.04 -8.28 -15.20
CA ASN A 3 6.34 -6.87 -14.92
C ASN A 3 5.68 -6.43 -13.62
N LEU A 4 6.42 -5.75 -12.75
CA LEU A 4 5.90 -5.19 -11.50
C LEU A 4 6.22 -3.70 -11.43
N TYR A 5 5.17 -2.88 -11.35
CA TYR A 5 5.30 -1.45 -11.08
C TYR A 5 5.04 -1.20 -9.60
N ILE A 6 6.00 -0.58 -8.93
CA ILE A 6 5.95 -0.29 -7.50
C ILE A 6 5.63 1.20 -7.34
N PHE A 7 4.52 1.49 -6.68
CA PHE A 7 4.06 2.83 -6.33
C PHE A 7 4.20 3.02 -4.83
N PRO A 8 5.24 3.75 -4.37
CA PRO A 8 5.33 4.17 -2.98
C PRO A 8 4.13 5.06 -2.61
N ILE A 9 3.44 4.73 -1.52
CA ILE A 9 2.27 5.47 -1.04
C ILE A 9 2.49 6.05 0.37
N ILE A 10 1.69 7.07 0.69
CA ILE A 10 1.57 7.62 2.04
C ILE A 10 0.18 7.26 2.56
N HIS A 11 0.14 6.49 3.65
CA HIS A 11 -1.11 6.18 4.33
C HIS A 11 -1.74 7.40 5.02
N THR A 12 -3.06 7.42 4.98
CA THR A 12 -3.95 8.37 5.67
C THR A 12 -4.48 7.79 6.98
N ASP A 13 -5.02 8.65 7.84
CA ASP A 13 -5.74 8.22 9.04
C ASP A 13 -7.02 7.42 8.73
N ILE A 14 -7.54 7.47 7.50
CA ILE A 14 -8.66 6.61 7.06
C ILE A 14 -8.22 5.15 6.97
N GLU A 15 -7.07 4.89 6.35
CA GLU A 15 -6.53 3.53 6.17
C GLU A 15 -6.02 2.93 7.48
N LEU A 16 -5.62 3.77 8.44
CA LEU A 16 -5.21 3.33 9.77
C LEU A 16 -6.38 2.90 10.68
N GLY A 17 -7.63 3.02 10.22
CA GLY A 17 -8.80 2.57 10.96
C GLY A 17 -8.91 3.15 12.37
N SER A 18 -9.06 2.29 13.38
CA SER A 18 -9.16 2.69 14.79
C SER A 18 -7.92 3.44 15.30
N TYR A 19 -6.76 3.26 14.65
CA TYR A 19 -5.52 3.94 15.01
C TYR A 19 -5.40 5.34 14.40
N GLY A 20 -6.17 5.64 13.34
CA GLY A 20 -6.14 6.92 12.64
C GLY A 20 -6.22 8.16 13.54
N PRO A 21 -7.20 8.24 14.48
CA PRO A 21 -7.31 9.38 15.39
C PRO A 21 -6.11 9.53 16.34
N VAL A 22 -5.51 8.41 16.77
CA VAL A 22 -4.32 8.41 17.65
C VAL A 22 -3.11 8.92 16.87
N TYR A 23 -2.88 8.37 15.67
CA TYR A 23 -1.83 8.82 14.76
C TYR A 23 -1.95 10.31 14.43
N ARG A 24 -3.16 10.79 14.10
CA ARG A 24 -3.40 12.20 13.80
C ARG A 24 -3.05 13.11 14.97
N LYS A 25 -3.49 12.77 16.19
CA LYS A 25 -3.17 13.54 17.40
C LYS A 25 -1.66 13.58 17.65
N TYR A 26 -1.00 12.42 17.53
CA TYR A 26 0.45 12.32 17.64
C TYR A 26 1.17 13.19 16.61
N PHE A 27 0.85 13.04 15.33
CA PHE A 27 1.47 13.78 14.24
C PHE A 27 1.30 15.29 14.43
N ILE A 28 0.10 15.76 14.80
CA ILE A 28 -0.17 17.18 15.06
C ILE A 28 0.62 17.67 16.28
N ARG A 29 0.75 16.87 17.35
CA ARG A 29 1.57 17.23 18.51
C ARG A 29 3.04 17.41 18.13
N LYS A 30 3.60 16.50 17.32
CA LYS A 30 5.01 16.50 16.92
C LYS A 30 5.34 17.55 15.84
N ASN A 31 4.45 17.74 14.85
CA ASN A 31 4.73 18.51 13.63
C ASN A 31 3.83 19.75 13.44
N GLY A 32 2.77 19.90 14.24
CA GLY A 32 1.81 20.99 14.14
C GLY A 32 0.69 20.77 13.10
N LEU A 33 -0.39 21.52 13.27
CA LEU A 33 -1.58 21.42 12.40
C LEU A 33 -1.30 21.82 10.95
N ALA A 34 -0.39 22.76 10.71
CA ALA A 34 -0.02 23.18 9.37
C ALA A 34 0.67 22.05 8.60
N ALA A 35 1.55 21.27 9.24
CA ALA A 35 2.17 20.10 8.64
C ALA A 35 1.15 19.01 8.34
N TRP A 36 0.17 18.80 9.22
CA TRP A 36 -0.93 17.87 8.96
C TRP A 36 -1.74 18.23 7.71
N LYS A 37 -2.07 19.52 7.54
CA LYS A 37 -2.76 20.00 6.32
C LYS A 37 -1.90 19.82 5.07
N ARG A 38 -0.60 20.10 5.14
CA ARG A 38 0.33 19.86 4.02
C ARG A 38 0.42 18.38 3.65
N LYS A 39 0.51 17.48 4.64
CA LYS A 39 0.48 16.03 4.40
C LYS A 39 -0.74 15.62 3.56
N TRP A 40 -1.92 16.12 3.88
CA TRP A 40 -3.14 15.85 3.10
C TRP A 40 -3.07 16.38 1.66
N ALA A 41 -2.52 17.57 1.44
CA ALA A 41 -2.30 18.09 0.09
C ALA A 41 -1.31 17.22 -0.71
N THR A 42 -0.23 16.77 -0.07
CA THR A 42 0.74 15.84 -0.66
C THR A 42 0.09 14.51 -1.02
N VAL A 43 -0.69 13.91 -0.12
CA VAL A 43 -1.42 12.66 -0.38
C VAL A 43 -2.37 12.82 -1.56
N LYS A 44 -3.09 13.95 -1.64
CA LYS A 44 -3.98 14.22 -2.78
C LYS A 44 -3.20 14.27 -4.10
N HIS A 45 -2.11 15.05 -4.16
CA HIS A 45 -1.29 15.15 -5.37
C HIS A 45 -0.65 13.83 -5.77
N LEU A 46 -0.21 13.04 -4.78
CA LEU A 46 0.30 11.69 -4.99
C LEU A 46 -0.72 10.82 -5.72
N TRP A 47 -1.95 10.75 -5.23
CA TRP A 47 -3.01 9.95 -5.87
C TRP A 47 -3.44 10.50 -7.24
N ASP A 48 -3.52 11.82 -7.41
CA ASP A 48 -3.76 12.45 -8.72
C ASP A 48 -2.68 12.02 -9.76
N CYS A 49 -1.41 11.97 -9.34
CA CYS A 49 -0.30 11.51 -10.18
C CYS A 49 -0.37 10.00 -10.48
N ILE A 50 -0.61 9.17 -9.46
CA ILE A 50 -0.70 7.71 -9.60
C ILE A 50 -1.78 7.35 -10.62
N GLU A 51 -2.98 7.90 -10.47
CA GLU A 51 -4.10 7.65 -11.38
C GLU A 51 -3.78 8.08 -12.80
N THR A 52 -3.27 9.29 -12.97
CA THR A 52 -2.88 9.82 -14.29
C THR A 52 -1.81 8.95 -14.94
N THR A 53 -0.88 8.42 -14.15
CA THR A 53 0.19 7.56 -14.66
C THR A 53 -0.37 6.21 -15.09
N ILE A 54 -1.17 5.54 -14.27
CA ILE A 54 -1.80 4.26 -14.59
C ILE A 54 -2.65 4.37 -15.88
N LEU A 55 -3.40 5.46 -16.03
CA LEU A 55 -4.19 5.71 -17.24
C LEU A 55 -3.33 5.79 -18.52
N LYS A 56 -2.10 6.29 -18.42
CA LYS A 56 -1.17 6.43 -19.56
C LYS A 56 -0.39 5.15 -19.87
N MET A 57 -0.40 4.15 -18.99
CA MET A 57 0.37 2.91 -19.16
C MET A 57 -0.25 1.92 -20.14
N ASN A 58 -1.47 2.16 -20.64
CA ASN A 58 -2.18 1.31 -21.60
C ASN A 58 -2.19 -0.19 -21.20
N LEU A 59 -2.58 -0.46 -19.95
CA LEU A 59 -2.51 -1.79 -19.34
C LEU A 59 -3.66 -2.69 -19.83
N ASP A 60 -3.37 -3.98 -20.01
CA ASP A 60 -4.39 -5.01 -20.14
C ASP A 60 -4.94 -5.37 -18.75
N TYR A 61 -6.10 -4.81 -18.42
CA TYR A 61 -6.72 -4.99 -17.10
C TYR A 61 -7.06 -6.46 -16.79
N GLN A 62 -7.31 -7.31 -17.81
CA GLN A 62 -7.62 -8.73 -17.58
C GLN A 62 -6.40 -9.53 -17.09
N LYS A 63 -5.19 -8.99 -17.33
CA LYS A 63 -3.91 -9.55 -16.89
C LYS A 63 -3.24 -8.71 -15.81
N LEU A 64 -4.01 -7.82 -15.17
CA LEU A 64 -3.52 -6.90 -14.15
C LEU A 64 -3.77 -7.44 -12.75
N ARG A 65 -2.69 -7.55 -11.96
CA ARG A 65 -2.71 -7.91 -10.54
C ARG A 65 -2.49 -6.66 -9.70
N ILE A 66 -3.35 -6.44 -8.72
CA ILE A 66 -3.22 -5.33 -7.77
C ILE A 66 -2.77 -5.89 -6.43
N TYR A 67 -1.60 -5.46 -5.98
CA TYR A 67 -1.03 -5.78 -4.68
C TYR A 67 -1.14 -4.54 -3.81
N GLN A 68 -1.83 -4.67 -2.68
CA GLN A 68 -2.09 -3.56 -1.76
C GLN A 68 -1.46 -3.87 -0.41
N ASP A 69 -0.63 -2.96 0.11
CA ASP A 69 -0.10 -3.01 1.47
C ASP A 69 -1.24 -3.10 2.50
N SER A 70 -0.97 -3.81 3.59
CA SER A 70 -1.88 -4.01 4.72
C SER A 70 -3.15 -4.80 4.37
N LEU A 71 -3.15 -5.50 3.22
CA LEU A 71 -4.21 -6.43 2.83
C LEU A 71 -3.78 -7.87 3.09
N SER A 72 -4.33 -8.49 4.14
CA SER A 72 -4.05 -9.88 4.48
C SER A 72 -4.51 -10.87 3.38
N VAL A 73 -3.76 -11.96 3.22
CA VAL A 73 -4.11 -13.08 2.32
C VAL A 73 -5.37 -13.84 2.78
N GLU A 74 -5.61 -13.89 4.08
CA GLU A 74 -6.76 -14.58 4.69
C GLU A 74 -8.04 -13.74 4.68
N MET A 75 -7.92 -12.41 4.62
CA MET A 75 -9.05 -11.49 4.64
C MET A 75 -9.75 -11.42 3.27
N SER A 76 -11.09 -11.31 3.30
CA SER A 76 -11.86 -11.03 2.09
C SER A 76 -11.52 -9.63 1.58
N ALA A 77 -10.90 -9.57 0.40
CA ALA A 77 -10.57 -8.32 -0.26
C ALA A 77 -11.82 -7.45 -0.52
N ASP A 78 -12.96 -8.08 -0.82
CA ASP A 78 -14.22 -7.38 -1.06
C ASP A 78 -14.75 -6.67 0.19
N VAL A 79 -14.61 -7.28 1.38
CA VAL A 79 -15.03 -6.66 2.64
C VAL A 79 -14.21 -5.40 2.90
N THR A 80 -12.88 -5.51 2.82
CA THR A 80 -11.98 -4.37 3.01
C THR A 80 -12.21 -3.29 1.96
N LEU A 81 -12.39 -3.66 0.69
CA LEU A 81 -12.66 -2.73 -0.40
C LEU A 81 -13.95 -1.94 -0.16
N ASN A 82 -15.05 -2.62 0.19
CA ASN A 82 -16.33 -1.97 0.46
C ASN A 82 -16.26 -1.03 1.66
N GLU A 83 -15.61 -1.46 2.76
CA GLU A 83 -15.45 -0.60 3.95
C GLU A 83 -14.62 0.66 3.62
N MET A 84 -13.49 0.50 2.95
CA MET A 84 -12.56 1.62 2.70
C MET A 84 -13.08 2.58 1.64
N THR A 85 -13.77 2.09 0.60
CA THR A 85 -14.45 2.94 -0.39
C THR A 85 -15.62 3.71 0.25
N ALA A 86 -16.40 3.08 1.13
CA ALA A 86 -17.48 3.76 1.87
C ALA A 86 -16.95 4.87 2.80
N ARG A 87 -15.72 4.72 3.31
CA ARG A 87 -15.00 5.76 4.07
C ARG A 87 -14.32 6.81 3.20
N GLY A 88 -14.36 6.68 1.87
CA GLY A 88 -13.76 7.62 0.94
C GLY A 88 -12.24 7.54 0.84
N SER A 89 -11.62 6.38 1.17
CA SER A 89 -10.18 6.19 0.91
C SER A 89 -9.91 6.30 -0.59
N ARG A 90 -9.09 7.27 -0.98
CA ARG A 90 -8.73 7.48 -2.38
C ARG A 90 -8.00 6.26 -2.95
N ASN A 91 -7.13 5.64 -2.16
CA ASN A 91 -6.44 4.41 -2.52
C ASN A 91 -7.45 3.33 -2.98
N TYR A 92 -8.39 2.98 -2.11
CA TYR A 92 -9.36 1.92 -2.41
C TYR A 92 -10.36 2.31 -3.51
N LEU A 93 -10.64 3.60 -3.71
CA LEU A 93 -11.42 4.07 -4.87
C LEU A 93 -10.68 3.85 -6.19
N VAL A 94 -9.36 4.06 -6.22
CA VAL A 94 -8.53 3.75 -7.39
C VAL A 94 -8.53 2.25 -7.65
N ILE A 95 -8.30 1.44 -6.61
CA ILE A 95 -8.34 -0.02 -6.71
C ILE A 95 -9.70 -0.49 -7.26
N ASP A 96 -10.82 -0.04 -6.68
CA ASP A 96 -12.17 -0.36 -7.15
C ASP A 96 -12.37 -0.04 -8.64
N SER A 97 -11.87 1.11 -9.10
CA SER A 97 -11.93 1.48 -10.51
C SER A 97 -11.16 0.54 -11.44
N LEU A 98 -10.04 -0.03 -10.98
CA LEU A 98 -9.23 -0.99 -11.72
C LEU A 98 -9.89 -2.37 -11.75
N LEU A 99 -10.47 -2.80 -10.63
CA LEU A 99 -11.21 -4.06 -10.54
C LEU A 99 -12.44 -4.06 -11.46
N LYS A 100 -13.17 -2.95 -11.52
CA LYS A 100 -14.29 -2.76 -12.47
C LYS A 100 -13.88 -2.85 -13.94
N LYS A 101 -12.59 -2.65 -14.26
CA LYS A 101 -12.03 -2.81 -15.61
C LYS A 101 -11.53 -4.24 -15.89
N GLY A 102 -11.52 -5.12 -14.88
CA GLY A 102 -11.13 -6.52 -15.00
C GLY A 102 -9.86 -6.91 -14.23
N ALA A 103 -9.23 -5.97 -13.52
CA ALA A 103 -8.07 -6.29 -12.68
C ALA A 103 -8.45 -7.21 -11.52
N GLN A 104 -7.46 -7.88 -10.95
CA GLN A 104 -7.64 -8.80 -9.81
C GLN A 104 -6.80 -8.34 -8.62
N ILE A 105 -7.44 -8.12 -7.48
CA ILE A 105 -6.75 -7.77 -6.23
C ILE A 105 -6.17 -9.02 -5.56
N MET A 106 -4.99 -8.87 -5.00
CA MET A 106 -4.24 -9.92 -4.33
C MET A 106 -3.91 -9.48 -2.91
N GLY A 107 -4.22 -10.33 -1.93
CA GLY A 107 -3.68 -10.16 -0.57
C GLY A 107 -2.16 -10.30 -0.60
N THR A 108 -1.48 -9.45 0.16
CA THR A 108 -0.02 -9.27 0.19
C THR A 108 0.59 -9.64 1.53
N GLU A 109 -0.21 -9.63 2.60
CA GLU A 109 0.28 -9.62 3.97
C GLU A 109 -0.10 -10.86 4.77
N ASN A 110 0.73 -11.15 5.76
CA ASN A 110 0.46 -12.20 6.74
C ASN A 110 -0.30 -11.61 7.94
N SER A 111 -1.45 -12.18 8.28
CA SER A 111 -2.27 -11.70 9.40
C SER A 111 -1.52 -11.64 10.73
N VAL A 112 -0.58 -12.56 10.99
CA VAL A 112 0.21 -12.58 12.23
C VAL A 112 1.11 -11.34 12.31
N TYR A 113 1.78 -10.96 11.22
CA TYR A 113 2.64 -9.77 11.20
C TYR A 113 1.84 -8.47 11.30
N LEU A 114 0.65 -8.41 10.68
CA LEU A 114 -0.24 -7.25 10.82
C LEU A 114 -0.76 -7.09 12.27
N LEU A 115 -1.15 -8.20 12.91
CA LEU A 115 -1.58 -8.18 14.31
C LEU A 115 -0.44 -7.82 15.26
N GLU A 116 0.78 -8.29 14.98
CA GLU A 116 1.96 -7.93 15.74
C GLU A 116 2.28 -6.43 15.62
N GLN A 117 2.24 -5.88 14.40
CA GLN A 117 2.40 -4.44 14.18
C GLN A 117 1.31 -3.64 14.92
N TYR A 118 0.04 -4.06 14.80
CA TYR A 118 -1.07 -3.41 15.49
C TYR A 118 -0.91 -3.46 17.01
N SER A 119 -0.53 -4.61 17.57
CA SER A 119 -0.29 -4.78 19.00
C SER A 119 0.82 -3.84 19.49
N ARG A 120 1.93 -3.72 18.75
CA ARG A 120 3.04 -2.81 19.07
C ARG A 120 2.60 -1.33 19.05
N LEU A 121 1.78 -0.95 18.05
CA LEU A 121 1.19 0.40 17.96
C LEU A 121 0.22 0.71 19.12
N GLN A 122 -0.46 -0.31 19.66
CA GLN A 122 -1.34 -0.17 20.84
C GLN A 122 -0.57 -0.14 22.17
N LEU A 123 0.51 -0.91 22.28
CA LEU A 123 1.19 -1.20 23.55
C LEU A 123 2.18 -0.12 24.03
N GLY A 124 2.66 0.82 23.21
CA GLY A 124 3.53 1.84 23.78
C GLY A 124 4.00 2.95 22.87
N SER A 125 3.86 4.19 23.37
CA SER A 125 4.61 5.44 23.11
C SER A 125 4.97 5.84 21.68
N GLU A 126 5.12 7.15 21.46
CA GLU A 126 5.54 7.81 20.21
C GLU A 126 6.76 7.16 19.51
N THR A 127 7.56 6.39 20.25
CA THR A 127 8.77 5.67 19.83
C THR A 127 8.53 4.34 19.11
N SER A 128 7.39 3.65 19.28
CA SER A 128 7.10 2.39 18.57
C SER A 128 6.63 2.61 17.12
N ILE A 129 6.28 3.85 16.79
CA ILE A 129 5.83 4.26 15.47
C ILE A 129 7.01 4.33 14.49
N ASP A 130 8.23 4.58 15.01
CA ASP A 130 9.35 5.04 14.20
C ASP A 130 10.42 3.97 13.89
N ASN A 131 10.42 2.74 14.44
CA ASN A 131 11.45 1.74 14.07
C ASN A 131 11.18 0.31 14.56
N ASP A 132 10.64 -0.53 13.68
CA ASP A 132 10.68 -1.98 13.85
C ASP A 132 11.18 -2.65 12.56
N GLU A 133 12.44 -2.37 12.25
CA GLU A 133 13.10 -2.80 11.02
C GLU A 133 13.00 -4.32 10.82
N GLU A 134 13.05 -5.11 11.89
CA GLU A 134 12.95 -6.57 11.80
C GLU A 134 11.56 -7.02 11.35
N LEU A 135 10.49 -6.46 11.93
CA LEU A 135 9.13 -6.79 11.51
C LEU A 135 8.85 -6.27 10.09
N LEU A 136 9.31 -5.07 9.77
CA LEU A 136 9.17 -4.50 8.43
C LEU A 136 9.83 -5.40 7.38
N LYS A 137 11.05 -5.87 7.65
CA LYS A 137 11.77 -6.80 6.77
C LYS A 137 11.06 -8.15 6.60
N LYS A 138 10.43 -8.68 7.67
CA LYS A 138 9.62 -9.92 7.57
C LYS A 138 8.39 -9.71 6.69
N ARG A 139 7.72 -8.56 6.81
CA ARG A 139 6.60 -8.19 5.94
C ARG A 139 7.07 -8.04 4.49
N ASP A 140 8.17 -7.34 4.24
CA ASP A 140 8.74 -7.17 2.90
C ASP A 140 9.04 -8.51 2.21
N ALA A 141 9.70 -9.41 2.92
CA ALA A 141 10.00 -10.74 2.40
C ALA A 141 8.72 -11.55 2.09
N PHE A 142 7.70 -11.45 2.95
CA PHE A 142 6.42 -12.13 2.73
C PHE A 142 5.67 -11.55 1.51
N ILE A 143 5.61 -10.22 1.39
CA ILE A 143 5.00 -9.53 0.25
C ILE A 143 5.68 -9.94 -1.05
N ALA A 144 7.02 -9.94 -1.08
CA ALA A 144 7.79 -10.33 -2.25
C ALA A 144 7.52 -11.78 -2.66
N HIS A 145 7.58 -12.72 -1.71
CA HIS A 145 7.24 -14.12 -1.95
C HIS A 145 5.81 -14.30 -2.46
N ARG A 146 4.87 -13.50 -1.93
CA ARG A 146 3.48 -13.54 -2.36
C ARG A 146 3.31 -13.07 -3.80
N ILE A 147 4.00 -12.01 -4.19
CA ILE A 147 4.00 -11.52 -5.58
C ILE A 147 4.64 -12.56 -6.50
N GLU A 148 5.79 -13.13 -6.13
CA GLU A 148 6.47 -14.15 -6.95
C GLU A 148 5.62 -15.39 -7.20
N SER A 149 4.86 -15.82 -6.20
CA SER A 149 4.00 -17.01 -6.31
C SER A 149 2.68 -16.76 -7.04
N THR A 150 2.30 -15.50 -7.28
CA THR A 150 0.98 -15.15 -7.83
C THR A 150 1.00 -14.38 -9.13
N LEU A 151 2.04 -13.58 -9.37
CA LEU A 151 2.23 -12.87 -10.62
C LEU A 151 2.70 -13.88 -11.67
N ARG A 152 1.82 -14.20 -12.61
CA ARG A 152 2.10 -15.21 -13.65
C ARG A 152 2.83 -14.59 -14.83
N ASP A 153 3.32 -15.46 -15.70
CA ASP A 153 3.88 -15.04 -16.98
C ASP A 153 2.86 -14.22 -17.78
N ASP A 154 3.36 -13.15 -18.37
CA ASP A 154 2.62 -12.19 -19.19
C ASP A 154 1.53 -11.40 -18.44
N GLU A 155 1.54 -11.45 -17.11
CA GLU A 155 0.79 -10.55 -16.25
C GLU A 155 1.61 -9.31 -15.86
N THR A 156 0.89 -8.26 -15.50
CA THR A 156 1.46 -7.03 -14.92
C THR A 156 0.95 -6.87 -13.50
N GLY A 157 1.84 -6.57 -12.56
CA GLY A 157 1.52 -6.22 -11.19
C GLY A 157 1.60 -4.70 -10.97
N LEU A 158 0.65 -4.13 -10.23
CA LEU A 158 0.81 -2.84 -9.57
C LEU A 158 0.87 -3.09 -8.07
N LEU A 159 1.95 -2.64 -7.43
CA LEU A 159 2.11 -2.70 -5.98
C LEU A 159 1.97 -1.30 -5.39
N PHE A 160 0.96 -1.09 -4.57
CA PHE A 160 0.82 0.10 -3.73
C PHE A 160 1.33 -0.21 -2.33
N ILE A 161 2.46 0.38 -1.95
CA ILE A 161 3.16 0.02 -0.71
C ILE A 161 3.69 1.24 0.04
N GLY A 162 3.60 1.22 1.37
CA GLY A 162 4.10 2.31 2.22
C GLY A 162 5.57 2.63 1.91
N ALA A 163 5.91 3.92 1.90
CA ALA A 163 7.22 4.40 1.46
C ALA A 163 8.43 3.88 2.27
N ASP A 164 8.21 3.34 3.48
CA ASP A 164 9.27 2.78 4.33
C ASP A 164 9.65 1.34 3.95
N HIS A 165 8.81 0.66 3.15
CA HIS A 165 9.06 -0.72 2.71
C HIS A 165 10.15 -0.78 1.63
N ASP A 166 10.99 -1.83 1.69
CA ASP A 166 11.93 -2.18 0.61
C ASP A 166 11.77 -3.65 0.21
N VAL A 167 10.69 -3.93 -0.52
CA VAL A 167 10.43 -5.25 -1.11
C VAL A 167 11.37 -5.58 -2.27
N SER A 168 12.00 -4.57 -2.86
CA SER A 168 12.72 -4.71 -4.14
C SER A 168 13.93 -5.64 -4.04
N GLN A 169 14.55 -5.67 -2.86
CA GLN A 169 15.70 -6.53 -2.54
C GLN A 169 15.38 -8.03 -2.52
N PHE A 170 14.10 -8.42 -2.52
CA PHE A 170 13.67 -9.82 -2.36
C PHE A 170 13.21 -10.49 -3.66
N PHE A 171 13.10 -9.75 -4.77
CA PHE A 171 12.63 -10.32 -6.04
C PHE A 171 13.74 -11.03 -6.81
N SER A 172 13.40 -12.17 -7.43
CA SER A 172 14.23 -12.82 -8.44
C SER A 172 14.32 -12.01 -9.74
N LEU A 173 15.37 -12.26 -10.52
CA LEU A 173 15.68 -11.53 -11.78
C LEU A 173 14.65 -11.72 -12.91
N ASP A 174 13.70 -12.64 -12.76
CA ASP A 174 12.65 -12.94 -13.75
C ASP A 174 11.38 -12.06 -13.57
N ILE A 175 11.33 -11.23 -12.52
CA ILE A 175 10.37 -10.13 -12.39
C ILE A 175 11.08 -8.82 -12.72
N LYS A 176 10.65 -8.16 -13.79
CA LYS A 176 11.10 -6.82 -14.10
C LYS A 176 10.39 -5.82 -13.20
N THR A 177 11.11 -5.23 -12.26
CA THR A 177 10.59 -4.20 -11.36
C THR A 177 10.81 -2.79 -11.91
N SER A 178 9.89 -1.88 -11.62
CA SER A 178 10.01 -0.46 -11.97
C SER A 178 9.33 0.39 -10.89
N ILE A 179 10.12 1.21 -10.19
CA ILE A 179 9.58 2.14 -9.20
C ILE A 179 9.01 3.35 -9.94
N VAL A 180 7.74 3.64 -9.70
CA VAL A 180 7.02 4.78 -10.28
C VAL A 180 6.86 5.82 -9.18
N ASN A 181 7.74 6.81 -9.19
CA ASN A 181 7.77 7.81 -8.13
C ASN A 181 6.81 8.97 -8.43
N CYS A 182 5.70 9.01 -7.70
CA CYS A 182 4.75 10.14 -7.68
C CYS A 182 4.89 11.00 -6.42
N LEU A 183 5.81 10.64 -5.52
CA LEU A 183 6.25 11.53 -4.45
C LEU A 183 7.20 12.54 -5.10
N SER A 184 6.70 13.76 -5.35
CA SER A 184 7.54 14.82 -5.91
C SER A 184 8.73 15.11 -4.98
N PRO A 185 9.89 15.53 -5.51
CA PRO A 185 10.87 16.28 -4.72
C PRO A 185 10.29 17.57 -4.15
#